data_AF-A0A2A8SDQ5-F1
#
_entry.id   AF-A0A2A8SDQ5-F1
#
_cell.length_a   1.000
_cell.length_b   1.000
_cell.length_c   1.000
_cell.angle_alpha   90.00
_cell.angle_beta   90.00
_cell.angle_gamma   90.00
#
_symmetry.space_group_name_H-M   'P 1'
#
loop_
_entity.id
_entity.type
_entity.pdbx_description
1 polymer ?
#
loop_
_entity_poly.entity_id
_entity_poly.type
_entity_poly.pdbx_seq_one_letter_code
_entity_poly.pdbx_strand_id
1 'polypeptide(L)'
;MKKVIFALATVLAIGTATTAFAKQDTLNSGKEGEQLTEKFQQLTRNNVWEQKEKVDLQFNTYHPQGMTKVGDLYYMSSVEIIEKPVKYDQPKDGFDRTPGKGVGHLFVFNKEGKLLKDLKLGEGDMYHPGGIAFDGTSIWVPVAEYRPNSQSIIYK
;
A
#
# COMPACT_ATOMS: atom_id res chain seq x y z
N MET A 1 -20.81 34.16 -60.94
CA MET A 1 -20.58 34.47 -59.51
C MET A 1 -21.54 33.68 -58.66
N LYS A 2 -21.02 32.72 -57.88
CA LYS A 2 -21.53 32.18 -56.59
C LYS A 2 -20.79 30.86 -56.36
N LYS A 3 -19.68 30.94 -55.63
CA LYS A 3 -18.94 29.77 -55.14
C LYS A 3 -19.74 29.22 -53.95
N VAL A 4 -20.22 27.99 -54.07
CA VAL A 4 -20.79 27.25 -52.93
C VAL A 4 -19.63 26.50 -52.28
N ILE A 5 -19.23 26.96 -51.09
CA ILE A 5 -18.21 26.31 -50.27
C ILE A 5 -18.92 25.18 -49.52
N PHE A 6 -18.58 23.93 -49.84
CA PHE A 6 -18.91 22.79 -49.01
C PHE A 6 -17.97 22.79 -47.80
N ALA A 7 -18.51 23.11 -46.62
CA ALA A 7 -17.81 22.88 -45.35
C ALA A 7 -17.84 21.38 -45.05
N LEU A 8 -16.68 20.72 -45.14
CA LEU A 8 -16.50 19.36 -44.67
C LEU A 8 -16.35 19.41 -43.15
N ALA A 9 -17.42 19.11 -42.41
CA ALA A 9 -17.35 18.90 -40.97
C ALA A 9 -16.81 17.47 -40.73
N THR A 10 -15.50 17.36 -40.50
CA THR A 10 -14.87 16.13 -40.02
C THR A 10 -15.25 15.92 -38.56
N VAL A 11 -16.28 15.09 -38.33
CA VAL A 11 -16.54 14.52 -37.00
C VAL A 11 -15.55 13.38 -36.80
N LEU A 12 -14.48 13.66 -36.06
CA LEU A 12 -13.52 12.65 -35.62
C LEU A 12 -14.11 11.93 -34.40
N ALA A 13 -14.99 10.94 -34.63
CA ALA A 13 -15.42 10.02 -33.58
C ALA A 13 -14.33 8.96 -33.37
N ILE A 14 -13.32 9.29 -32.57
CA ILE A 14 -12.31 8.32 -32.11
C ILE A 14 -12.48 8.15 -30.61
N GLY A 15 -12.71 6.91 -30.21
CA GLY A 15 -12.71 6.50 -28.81
C GLY A 15 -13.95 5.68 -28.46
N THR A 16 -14.12 4.53 -29.10
CA THR A 16 -14.83 3.42 -28.44
C THR A 16 -14.17 3.24 -27.08
N ALA A 17 -14.90 3.56 -26.01
CA ALA A 17 -14.50 3.22 -24.66
C ALA A 17 -14.34 1.69 -24.63
N THR A 18 -13.11 1.22 -24.71
CA THR A 18 -12.76 -0.10 -24.21
C THR A 18 -12.85 0.03 -22.70
N THR A 19 -14.07 -0.05 -22.17
CA THR A 19 -14.25 -0.60 -20.83
C THR A 19 -13.62 -1.97 -20.92
N ALA A 20 -12.38 -2.08 -20.44
CA ALA A 20 -11.85 -3.37 -20.07
C ALA A 20 -12.83 -3.89 -19.03
N PHE A 21 -13.78 -4.71 -19.48
CA PHE A 21 -14.42 -5.67 -18.61
C PHE A 21 -13.24 -6.43 -18.05
N ALA A 22 -12.90 -6.14 -16.80
CA ALA A 22 -12.10 -7.05 -16.00
C ALA A 22 -12.84 -8.37 -16.17
N LYS A 23 -12.25 -9.25 -16.98
CA LYS A 23 -12.76 -10.60 -17.15
C LYS A 23 -12.79 -11.08 -15.73
N GLN A 24 -13.99 -11.24 -15.19
CA GLN A 24 -14.18 -11.90 -13.93
C GLN A 24 -13.67 -13.29 -14.26
N ASP A 25 -12.39 -13.53 -13.98
CA ASP A 25 -11.87 -14.87 -13.79
C ASP A 25 -12.71 -15.34 -12.61
N THR A 26 -13.91 -15.85 -12.92
CA THR A 26 -14.44 -17.03 -12.26
C THR A 26 -13.25 -17.97 -12.25
N LEU A 27 -12.49 -17.89 -11.16
CA LEU A 27 -11.59 -18.93 -10.74
C LEU A 27 -12.47 -20.16 -10.84
N ASN A 28 -12.31 -20.91 -11.92
CA ASN A 28 -12.74 -22.27 -11.99
C ASN A 28 -11.85 -22.94 -10.94
N SER A 29 -12.25 -22.82 -9.68
CA SER A 29 -11.70 -23.58 -8.57
C SER A 29 -12.16 -25.00 -8.80
N GLY A 30 -11.63 -25.63 -9.84
CA GLY A 30 -11.70 -27.07 -9.96
C GLY A 30 -11.00 -27.67 -8.74
N LYS A 31 -10.75 -28.97 -8.83
CA LYS A 31 -10.12 -29.78 -7.79
C LYS A 31 -8.85 -29.15 -7.16
N GLU A 32 -8.09 -28.33 -7.89
CA GLU A 32 -6.91 -27.62 -7.38
C GLU A 32 -7.24 -26.47 -6.43
N GLY A 33 -8.27 -25.68 -6.73
CA GLY A 33 -8.71 -24.58 -5.86
C GLY A 33 -9.35 -25.09 -4.56
N GLU A 34 -10.09 -26.19 -4.64
CA GLU A 34 -10.63 -26.89 -3.47
C GLU A 34 -9.50 -27.43 -2.58
N GLN A 35 -8.50 -28.13 -3.17
CA GLN A 35 -7.34 -28.63 -2.43
C GLN A 35 -6.51 -27.50 -1.78
N LEU A 36 -6.35 -26.36 -2.45
CA LEU A 36 -5.68 -25.20 -1.87
C LEU A 36 -6.46 -24.67 -0.67
N THR A 37 -7.77 -24.54 -0.80
CA THR A 37 -8.67 -24.06 0.27
C THR A 37 -8.61 -24.98 1.49
N GLU A 38 -8.71 -26.29 1.29
CA GLU A 38 -8.60 -27.28 2.36
C GLU A 38 -7.25 -27.21 3.08
N LYS A 39 -6.15 -27.13 2.33
CA LYS A 39 -4.80 -26.99 2.90
C LYS A 39 -4.64 -25.67 3.67
N PHE A 40 -5.20 -24.58 3.16
CA PHE A 40 -5.15 -23.28 3.83
C PHE A 40 -5.92 -23.31 5.16
N GLN A 41 -7.09 -23.95 5.20
CA GLN A 41 -7.88 -24.12 6.43
C GLN A 41 -7.18 -25.00 7.48
N GLN A 42 -6.24 -25.85 7.08
CA GLN A 42 -5.43 -26.68 7.97
C GLN A 42 -4.18 -25.95 8.52
N LEU A 43 -3.94 -24.69 8.14
CA LEU A 43 -2.84 -23.92 8.71
C LEU A 43 -3.07 -23.66 10.20
N THR A 44 -2.02 -23.85 10.98
CA THR A 44 -1.94 -23.59 12.41
C THR A 44 -0.66 -22.82 12.71
N ARG A 45 -0.56 -22.31 13.94
CA ARG A 45 0.69 -21.71 14.45
C ARG A 45 1.88 -22.69 14.52
N ASN A 46 1.65 -24.00 14.37
CA ASN A 46 2.67 -25.05 14.45
C ASN A 46 3.14 -25.53 13.08
N ASN A 47 2.64 -24.95 11.98
CA ASN A 47 3.06 -25.34 10.64
C ASN A 47 4.56 -25.08 10.46
N VAL A 48 5.25 -26.07 9.90
CA VAL A 48 6.68 -25.97 9.57
C VAL A 48 6.81 -25.31 8.22
N TRP A 49 7.49 -24.16 8.19
CA TRP A 49 7.77 -23.42 6.97
C TRP A 49 9.18 -23.75 6.47
N GLU A 50 9.29 -24.07 5.19
CA GLU A 50 10.57 -24.21 4.51
C GLU A 50 10.90 -22.91 3.79
N GLN A 51 12.07 -22.32 4.08
CA GLN A 51 12.53 -21.14 3.35
C GLN A 51 12.90 -21.53 1.91
N LYS A 52 12.08 -21.13 0.93
CA LYS A 52 12.33 -21.40 -0.50
C LYS A 52 13.22 -20.37 -1.16
N GLU A 53 13.14 -19.12 -0.72
CA GLU A 53 13.88 -18.00 -1.29
C GLU A 53 14.19 -16.99 -0.19
N LYS A 54 15.25 -16.21 -0.39
CA LYS A 54 15.62 -15.06 0.44
C LYS A 54 15.93 -13.90 -0.48
N VAL A 55 15.21 -12.81 -0.31
CA VAL A 55 15.43 -11.55 -1.04
C VAL A 55 16.01 -10.54 -0.07
N ASP A 56 17.22 -10.05 -0.37
CA ASP A 56 17.86 -9.02 0.43
C ASP A 56 17.39 -7.64 -0.06
N LEU A 57 16.78 -6.87 0.84
CA LEU A 57 16.36 -5.49 0.54
C LEU A 57 17.58 -4.57 0.50
N GLN A 58 17.73 -3.83 -0.59
CA GLN A 58 18.93 -3.06 -0.91
C GLN A 58 18.84 -1.61 -0.42
N PHE A 59 18.06 -1.37 0.64
CA PHE A 59 17.78 -0.05 1.20
C PHE A 59 17.49 -0.17 2.71
N ASN A 60 17.63 0.93 3.45
CA ASN A 60 17.27 0.94 4.86
C ASN A 60 15.74 0.89 5.02
N THR A 61 15.25 -0.19 5.60
CA THR A 61 13.83 -0.43 5.77
C THR A 61 13.25 0.20 7.02
N TYR A 62 14.08 0.70 7.94
CA TYR A 62 13.68 1.21 9.26
C TYR A 62 12.82 0.21 10.04
N HIS A 63 11.62 0.61 10.48
CA HIS A 63 10.65 -0.28 11.13
C HIS A 63 9.46 -0.54 10.20
N PRO A 64 9.49 -1.62 9.39
CA PRO A 64 8.35 -2.04 8.58
C PRO A 64 7.08 -2.26 9.42
N GLN A 65 5.93 -1.89 8.86
CA GLN A 65 4.63 -1.96 9.53
C GLN A 65 3.60 -2.77 8.74
N GLY A 66 3.64 -2.69 7.41
CA GLY A 66 2.78 -3.47 6.52
C GLY A 66 3.38 -3.59 5.13
N MET A 67 2.95 -4.61 4.38
CA MET A 67 3.39 -4.82 3.01
C MET A 67 2.27 -5.43 2.17
N THR A 68 2.18 -5.01 0.91
CA THR A 68 1.30 -5.63 -0.10
C THR A 68 2.02 -5.71 -1.45
N LYS A 69 1.53 -6.57 -2.35
CA LYS A 69 2.08 -6.77 -3.69
C LYS A 69 1.05 -6.38 -4.74
N VAL A 70 1.46 -5.59 -5.73
CA VAL A 70 0.64 -5.21 -6.89
C VAL A 70 1.42 -5.49 -8.16
N GLY A 71 0.96 -6.46 -8.95
CA GLY A 71 1.74 -6.98 -10.07
C GLY A 71 3.09 -7.52 -9.59
N ASP A 72 4.19 -6.99 -10.14
CA ASP A 72 5.56 -7.37 -9.79
C ASP A 72 6.23 -6.45 -8.74
N LEU A 73 5.48 -5.48 -8.22
CA LEU A 73 5.98 -4.52 -7.24
C LEU A 73 5.46 -4.82 -5.84
N TYR A 74 6.34 -4.60 -4.87
CA TYR A 74 6.02 -4.62 -3.46
C TYR A 74 5.93 -3.18 -2.96
N TYR A 75 4.92 -2.95 -2.13
CA TYR A 75 4.69 -1.71 -1.43
C TYR A 75 4.79 -2.00 0.05
N MET A 76 5.60 -1.23 0.79
CA MET A 76 5.83 -1.46 2.21
C MET A 76 5.76 -0.14 2.97
N SER A 77 4.86 -0.08 3.96
CA SER A 77 4.85 1.00 4.92
C SER A 77 5.94 0.80 5.97
N SER A 78 6.59 1.87 6.37
CA SER A 78 7.61 1.85 7.41
C SER A 78 7.72 3.19 8.13
N VAL A 79 8.21 3.16 9.37
CA VAL A 79 8.50 4.36 10.15
C VAL A 79 9.99 4.46 10.46
N GLU A 80 10.57 5.61 10.15
CA GLU A 80 11.88 6.06 10.66
C GLU A 80 11.65 6.89 11.91
N ILE A 81 12.11 6.42 13.06
CA ILE A 81 11.96 7.14 14.33
C ILE A 81 13.21 8.00 14.56
N ILE A 82 13.04 9.32 14.52
CA ILE A 82 14.09 10.32 14.78
C ILE A 82 14.14 10.66 16.27
N GLU A 83 12.97 10.87 16.89
CA GLU A 83 12.81 11.16 18.30
C GLU A 83 11.72 10.26 18.88
N LYS A 84 12.05 9.45 19.89
CA LYS A 84 11.08 8.56 20.51
C LYS A 84 10.11 9.36 21.40
N PRO A 85 8.81 9.02 21.39
CA PRO A 85 7.86 9.50 22.39
C PRO A 85 8.32 9.23 23.82
N VAL A 86 8.26 10.26 24.66
CA VAL A 86 8.68 10.23 26.07
C VAL A 86 7.45 10.41 26.94
N LYS A 87 7.24 9.51 27.90
CA LYS A 87 6.13 9.61 28.85
C LYS A 87 6.25 10.89 29.68
N TYR A 88 5.11 11.53 29.93
CA TYR A 88 5.02 12.59 30.91
C TYR A 88 4.88 12.01 32.33
N ASP A 89 5.26 12.79 33.35
CA ASP A 89 5.02 12.42 34.75
C ASP A 89 3.51 12.32 35.05
N GLN A 90 2.71 13.17 34.41
CA GLN A 90 1.25 13.18 34.43
C GLN A 90 0.73 13.48 33.03
N PRO A 91 -0.43 12.91 32.60
CA PRO A 91 -0.98 13.17 31.26
C PRO A 91 -1.18 14.66 30.98
N LYS A 92 -0.92 15.07 29.73
CA LYS A 92 -1.09 16.46 29.25
C LYS A 92 -1.98 16.45 28.02
N ASP A 93 -3.03 17.28 28.02
CA ASP A 93 -3.96 17.43 26.89
C ASP A 93 -4.54 16.09 26.38
N GLY A 94 -4.74 15.12 27.28
CA GLY A 94 -5.25 13.78 26.94
C GLY A 94 -4.18 12.76 26.53
N PHE A 95 -2.91 13.16 26.44
CA PHE A 95 -1.79 12.29 26.04
C PHE A 95 -0.92 11.87 27.22
N ASP A 96 -0.46 10.61 27.21
CA ASP A 96 0.47 10.08 28.22
C ASP A 96 1.95 10.34 27.88
N ARG A 97 2.25 10.80 26.65
CA ARG A 97 3.61 10.99 26.13
C ARG A 97 3.69 12.09 25.07
N THR A 98 4.91 12.58 24.83
CA THR A 98 5.24 13.46 23.71
C THR A 98 4.93 12.79 22.37
N PRO A 99 4.66 13.54 21.30
CA PRO A 99 4.38 12.94 19.98
C PRO A 99 5.59 12.21 19.38
N GLY A 100 6.81 12.56 19.81
CA GLY A 100 8.04 12.14 19.15
C GLY A 100 8.19 12.82 17.79
N LYS A 101 9.15 12.33 17.00
CA LYS A 101 9.37 12.76 15.61
C LYS A 101 9.84 11.59 14.78
N GLY A 102 9.47 11.59 13.52
CA GLY A 102 9.93 10.60 12.57
C GLY A 102 9.44 10.89 11.16
N VAL A 103 9.65 9.92 10.30
CA VAL A 103 9.24 9.98 8.89
C VAL A 103 8.45 8.72 8.59
N GLY A 104 7.23 8.90 8.08
CA GLY A 104 6.48 7.81 7.48
C GLY A 104 6.96 7.56 6.06
N HIS A 105 7.15 6.30 5.70
CA HIS A 105 7.57 5.88 4.37
C HIS A 105 6.54 4.94 3.76
N LEU A 106 6.36 5.08 2.45
CA LEU A 106 5.85 4.03 1.57
C LEU A 106 6.94 3.71 0.55
N PHE A 107 7.63 2.60 0.77
CA PHE A 107 8.63 2.09 -0.14
C PHE A 107 7.99 1.28 -1.25
N VAL A 108 8.48 1.47 -2.48
CA VAL A 108 8.15 0.66 -3.65
C VAL A 108 9.42 -0.02 -4.11
N PHE A 109 9.40 -1.35 -4.22
CA PHE A 109 10.57 -2.14 -4.62
C PHE A 109 10.17 -3.34 -5.49
N ASN A 110 11.12 -3.87 -6.25
CA ASN A 110 10.90 -5.03 -7.11
C ASN A 110 11.20 -6.36 -6.39
N LYS A 111 10.97 -7.49 -7.07
CA LYS A 111 11.21 -8.84 -6.53
C LYS A 111 12.69 -9.13 -6.21
N GLU A 112 13.63 -8.39 -6.79
CA GLU A 112 15.06 -8.48 -6.46
C GLU A 112 15.46 -7.65 -5.22
N GLY A 113 14.50 -6.99 -4.55
CA GLY A 113 14.74 -6.18 -3.35
C GLY A 113 15.30 -4.79 -3.64
N LYS A 114 15.32 -4.35 -4.90
CA LYS A 114 15.80 -3.03 -5.32
C LYS A 114 14.73 -1.98 -5.09
N LEU A 115 15.08 -0.93 -4.34
CA LEU A 115 14.23 0.24 -4.14
C LEU A 115 14.01 0.96 -5.48
N LEU A 116 12.74 1.22 -5.78
CA LEU A 116 12.32 2.00 -6.94
C LEU A 116 11.81 3.39 -6.53
N LYS A 117 11.15 3.49 -5.37
CA LYS A 117 10.62 4.76 -4.86
C LYS A 117 10.52 4.75 -3.34
N ASP A 118 10.78 5.89 -2.73
CA ASP A 118 10.48 6.20 -1.33
C ASP A 118 9.53 7.40 -1.30
N LEU A 119 8.30 7.17 -0.87
CA LEU A 119 7.29 8.20 -0.69
C LEU A 119 7.20 8.57 0.78
N LYS A 120 7.30 9.85 1.10
CA LYS A 120 7.10 10.34 2.46
C LYS A 120 5.60 10.46 2.73
N LEU A 121 5.18 9.91 3.86
CA LEU A 121 3.82 9.99 4.37
C LEU A 121 3.83 10.68 5.72
N GLY A 122 2.80 11.48 5.98
CA GLY A 122 2.59 12.13 7.25
C GLY A 122 2.35 13.63 7.18
N GLU A 123 1.67 14.13 8.19
CA GLU A 123 1.35 15.54 8.39
C GLU A 123 1.48 15.87 9.88
N GLY A 124 2.23 16.92 10.22
CA GLY A 124 2.48 17.28 11.63
C GLY A 124 3.13 16.13 12.41
N ASP A 125 2.49 15.73 13.51
CA ASP A 125 2.95 14.65 14.40
C ASP A 125 2.59 13.25 13.89
N MET A 126 1.81 13.13 12.80
CA MET A 126 1.42 11.85 12.23
C MET A 126 2.49 11.34 11.27
N TYR A 127 3.43 10.55 11.77
CA TYR A 127 4.52 9.96 10.98
C TYR A 127 4.60 8.43 11.06
N HIS A 128 3.60 7.78 11.68
CA HIS A 128 3.58 6.35 11.94
C HIS A 128 2.57 5.64 11.02
N PRO A 129 2.99 5.21 9.82
CA PRO A 129 2.12 4.43 8.95
C PRO A 129 1.87 3.04 9.55
N GLY A 130 0.64 2.54 9.43
CA GLY A 130 0.24 1.22 9.92
C GLY A 130 0.28 0.14 8.84
N GLY A 131 -0.51 -0.92 9.05
CA GLY A 131 -0.78 -1.94 8.04
C GLY A 131 -1.45 -1.36 6.80
N ILE A 132 -1.19 -1.95 5.64
CA ILE A 132 -1.64 -1.43 4.33
C ILE A 132 -2.39 -2.50 3.53
N ALA A 133 -3.23 -2.06 2.61
CA ALA A 133 -3.96 -2.95 1.71
C ALA A 133 -4.12 -2.34 0.32
N PHE A 134 -4.15 -3.21 -0.71
CA PHE A 134 -4.52 -2.86 -2.07
C PHE A 134 -5.91 -3.41 -2.35
N ASP A 135 -6.84 -2.57 -2.80
CA ASP A 135 -8.24 -2.95 -3.06
C ASP A 135 -8.53 -3.33 -4.53
N GLY A 136 -7.48 -3.41 -5.36
CA GLY A 136 -7.60 -3.59 -6.81
C GLY A 136 -7.44 -2.30 -7.60
N THR A 137 -7.52 -1.13 -6.96
CA THR A 137 -7.37 0.20 -7.59
C THR A 137 -6.36 1.08 -6.85
N SER A 138 -6.35 1.06 -5.51
CA SER A 138 -5.57 1.98 -4.70
C SER A 138 -4.94 1.30 -3.49
N ILE A 139 -3.85 1.89 -3.01
CA ILE A 139 -3.14 1.41 -1.82
C ILE A 139 -3.54 2.31 -0.67
N TRP A 140 -4.18 1.72 0.32
CA TRP A 140 -4.67 2.42 1.49
C TRP A 140 -3.64 2.33 2.61
N VAL A 141 -3.24 3.49 3.13
CA VAL A 141 -2.24 3.59 4.21
C VAL A 141 -2.74 4.52 5.30
N PRO A 142 -3.09 4.01 6.50
CA PRO A 142 -3.33 4.84 7.67
C PRO A 142 -2.00 5.34 8.23
N VAL A 143 -1.93 6.59 8.64
CA VAL A 143 -0.75 7.22 9.26
C VAL A 143 -1.19 7.96 10.52
N ALA A 144 -0.76 7.45 11.66
CA ALA A 144 -1.08 7.99 12.97
C ALA A 144 0.12 8.72 13.59
N GLU A 145 -0.09 9.34 14.73
CA GLU A 145 1.00 9.73 15.62
C GLU A 145 1.58 8.48 16.31
N TYR A 146 2.85 8.52 16.74
CA TYR A 146 3.48 7.39 17.46
C TYR A 146 3.06 7.32 18.95
N ARG A 147 1.81 7.64 19.28
CA ARG A 147 1.28 7.63 20.65
C ARG A 147 -0.20 7.26 20.68
N PRO A 148 -0.71 6.68 21.79
CA PRO A 148 -2.12 6.33 21.93
C PRO A 148 -3.02 7.57 22.01
N ASN A 149 -4.34 7.35 21.86
CA ASN A 149 -5.38 8.39 21.94
C ASN A 149 -5.16 9.57 20.97
N SER A 150 -4.54 9.29 19.82
CA SER A 150 -4.17 10.27 18.79
C SER A 150 -5.11 10.20 17.59
N GLN A 151 -4.74 10.91 16.53
CA GLN A 151 -5.45 10.96 15.26
C GLN A 151 -4.67 10.21 14.17
N SER A 152 -5.36 9.94 13.06
CA SER A 152 -4.78 9.30 11.89
C SER A 152 -5.37 9.88 10.62
N ILE A 153 -4.53 10.01 9.60
CA ILE A 153 -4.91 10.32 8.23
C ILE A 153 -4.82 9.05 7.38
N ILE A 154 -5.68 8.94 6.36
CA ILE A 154 -5.66 7.81 5.42
C ILE A 154 -5.25 8.33 4.05
N TYR A 155 -4.13 7.80 3.53
CA TYR A 155 -3.70 8.01 2.16
C TYR A 155 -4.29 6.96 1.22
N LYS A 156 -4.47 7.35 -0.04
CA LYS A 156 -4.98 6.54 -1.15
C LYS A 156 -4.10 6.75 -2.39
#